data_AF-A0A3B9XH72-F1
#
_entry.id   AF-A0A3B9XH72-F1
#
_cell.length_a   1.000
_cell.length_b   1.000
_cell.length_c   1.000
_cell.angle_alpha   90.00
_cell.angle_beta   90.00
_cell.angle_gamma   90.00
#
_symmetry.space_group_name_H-M   'P 1'
#
loop_
_entity.id
_entity.type
_entity.pdbx_description
1 polymer ?
#
loop_
_entity_poly.entity_id
_entity_poly.type
_entity_poly.pdbx_seq_one_letter_code
_entity_poly.pdbx_strand_id
1 'polypeptide(L)'
;MEIYKLKTWMCVLVLCFVVVAKAESGGGEAGGGEAGGGEGEAKESGAAKEEVLQDREYREKNAKLLGLEARIADLNTQLEKLVEHKRREKSSEKVRVMMDELVTLAKDRNAAIKEHRELKKYLIYRFPNMGKVFHQKYGVHEEASVEQLEKAHGLDEMLTETKLLIEQKYRPILKDRPDVKAEKIEKEKDEVGKSLRLVQ
;
A
#
# COMPACT_ATOMS: atom_id res chain seq x y z
N MET A 1 44.61 22.89 -6.61
CA MET A 1 43.41 23.70 -6.92
C MET A 1 42.34 22.83 -7.57
N GLU A 2 41.81 21.81 -6.88
CA GLU A 2 40.83 20.88 -7.48
C GLU A 2 39.57 20.65 -6.64
N ILE A 3 39.54 21.14 -5.39
CA ILE A 3 38.40 20.94 -4.48
C ILE A 3 37.21 21.85 -4.84
N TYR A 4 37.44 22.90 -5.62
CA TYR A 4 36.40 23.87 -5.99
C TYR A 4 35.51 23.45 -7.17
N LYS A 5 35.87 22.41 -7.93
CA LYS A 5 35.07 21.98 -9.10
C LYS A 5 33.88 21.07 -8.75
N LEU A 6 33.95 20.32 -7.65
CA LEU A 6 32.85 19.44 -7.23
C LEU A 6 31.69 20.20 -6.56
N LYS A 7 31.97 21.33 -5.89
CA LYS A 7 30.93 22.14 -5.22
C LYS A 7 30.01 22.86 -6.21
N THR A 8 30.52 23.26 -7.36
CA THR A 8 29.72 23.98 -8.37
C THR A 8 28.74 23.05 -9.08
N TRP A 9 29.07 21.77 -9.24
CA TRP A 9 28.19 20.78 -9.86
C TRP A 9 27.02 20.37 -8.96
N MET A 10 27.24 20.38 -7.63
CA MET A 10 26.19 20.05 -6.68
C MET A 10 25.11 21.15 -6.56
N CYS A 11 25.47 22.41 -6.80
CA CYS A 11 24.50 23.52 -6.77
C CYS A 11 23.61 23.58 -8.03
N VAL A 12 24.05 23.05 -9.17
CA VAL A 12 23.26 23.07 -10.43
C VAL A 12 22.18 21.98 -10.43
N LEU A 13 22.42 20.83 -9.77
CA LEU A 13 21.42 19.75 -9.70
C LEU A 13 20.27 20.02 -8.72
N VAL A 14 20.46 20.88 -7.71
CA VAL A 14 19.43 21.20 -6.72
C VAL A 14 18.44 22.28 -7.22
N LEU A 15 18.73 22.95 -8.34
CA LEU A 15 17.97 24.10 -8.83
C LEU A 15 16.97 23.79 -9.97
N CYS A 16 16.80 22.53 -10.37
CA CYS A 16 15.93 22.15 -11.50
C CYS A 16 14.56 21.52 -11.14
N PHE A 17 14.20 21.34 -9.86
CA PHE A 17 13.01 20.54 -9.50
C PHE A 17 11.83 21.28 -8.86
N VAL A 18 11.82 22.61 -8.85
CA VAL A 18 10.65 23.36 -8.38
C VAL A 18 10.38 24.52 -9.34
N VAL A 19 9.42 24.35 -10.26
CA VAL A 19 8.32 25.30 -10.55
C VAL A 19 7.33 24.71 -11.57
N VAL A 20 6.20 24.26 -11.02
CA VAL A 20 4.81 24.61 -11.36
C VAL A 20 4.23 24.18 -12.72
N ALA A 21 3.43 23.11 -12.66
CA ALA A 21 2.24 22.94 -13.48
C ALA A 21 1.11 23.82 -12.91
N LYS A 22 0.72 24.86 -13.65
CA LYS A 22 -0.55 25.57 -13.47
C LYS A 22 -1.32 25.45 -14.78
N ALA A 23 -2.30 24.55 -14.77
CA ALA A 23 -3.29 24.40 -15.82
C ALA A 23 -4.44 25.39 -15.55
N GLU A 24 -4.78 26.23 -16.53
CA GLU A 24 -6.02 26.99 -16.54
C GLU A 24 -6.54 27.15 -17.99
N SER A 25 -7.73 26.59 -18.19
CA SER A 25 -8.86 26.96 -19.07
C SER A 25 -8.67 27.35 -20.55
N GLY A 26 -9.41 26.64 -21.40
CA GLY A 26 -9.94 27.03 -22.71
C GLY A 26 -10.28 25.75 -23.49
N GLY A 27 -11.52 25.35 -23.80
CA GLY A 27 -12.67 26.13 -24.25
C GLY A 27 -12.73 26.09 -25.78
N GLY A 28 -13.57 25.25 -26.38
CA GLY A 28 -13.77 25.21 -27.84
C GLY A 28 -14.56 23.99 -28.33
N GLU A 29 -15.81 24.23 -28.73
CA GLU A 29 -16.83 23.30 -29.21
C GLU A 29 -16.60 22.73 -30.64
N ALA A 30 -17.38 21.68 -30.94
CA ALA A 30 -18.22 21.50 -32.14
C ALA A 30 -17.87 20.40 -33.15
N GLY A 31 -18.92 19.62 -33.47
CA GLY A 31 -19.07 18.74 -34.64
C GLY A 31 -19.07 17.26 -34.26
N GLY A 32 -20.14 16.47 -34.34
CA GLY A 32 -21.39 16.59 -35.10
C GLY A 32 -21.57 15.35 -35.98
N GLY A 33 -22.62 14.57 -35.73
CA GLY A 33 -23.09 13.46 -36.59
C GLY A 33 -22.40 12.10 -36.32
N GLU A 34 -23.04 10.94 -36.42
CA GLU A 34 -24.43 10.59 -36.72
C GLU A 34 -24.60 9.08 -36.42
N ALA A 35 -25.81 8.72 -36.00
CA ALA A 35 -26.51 7.42 -36.07
C ALA A 35 -25.73 6.08 -36.23
N GLY A 36 -26.09 5.15 -35.33
CA GLY A 36 -25.92 3.70 -35.48
C GLY A 36 -26.03 3.06 -34.09
N GLY A 37 -27.21 2.76 -33.57
CA GLY A 37 -28.02 1.66 -34.08
C GLY A 37 -27.50 0.36 -33.46
N GLY A 38 -27.99 0.03 -32.26
CA GLY A 38 -27.58 -1.15 -31.52
C GLY A 38 -28.08 -1.12 -30.09
N GLU A 39 -29.39 -1.31 -29.91
CA GLU A 39 -29.96 -1.82 -28.66
C GLU A 39 -29.35 -3.21 -28.40
N GLY A 40 -28.18 -3.23 -27.80
CA GLY A 40 -27.77 -4.31 -26.94
C GLY A 40 -28.03 -3.85 -25.52
N GLU A 41 -29.11 -4.34 -24.91
CA GLU A 41 -29.19 -4.41 -23.45
C GLU A 41 -27.98 -5.22 -22.97
N ALA A 42 -26.86 -4.54 -22.79
CA ALA A 42 -25.80 -5.00 -21.94
C ALA A 42 -26.44 -5.09 -20.56
N LYS A 43 -26.74 -6.33 -20.14
CA LYS A 43 -26.67 -6.71 -18.73
C LYS A 43 -25.28 -6.28 -18.27
N GLU A 44 -25.15 -5.02 -17.89
CA GLU A 44 -23.99 -4.45 -17.23
C GLU A 44 -23.94 -5.19 -15.90
N SER A 45 -23.19 -6.29 -15.94
CA SER A 45 -23.09 -7.28 -14.87
C SER A 45 -22.80 -6.55 -13.55
N GLY A 46 -23.51 -6.91 -12.48
CA GLY A 46 -23.26 -6.36 -11.15
C GLY A 46 -21.78 -6.46 -10.73
N ALA A 47 -21.03 -7.39 -11.33
CA ALA A 47 -19.59 -7.56 -11.16
C ALA A 47 -18.76 -6.31 -11.58
N ALA A 48 -19.11 -5.65 -12.69
CA ALA A 48 -18.38 -4.45 -13.14
C ALA A 48 -18.61 -3.25 -12.19
N LYS A 49 -19.82 -3.11 -11.65
CA LYS A 49 -20.14 -2.07 -10.65
C LYS A 49 -19.45 -2.33 -9.31
N GLU A 50 -19.37 -3.60 -8.91
CA GLU A 50 -18.70 -3.99 -7.66
C GLU A 50 -17.18 -3.81 -7.74
N GLU A 51 -16.55 -4.13 -8.87
CA GLU A 51 -15.11 -3.90 -9.09
C GLU A 51 -14.76 -2.41 -9.00
N VAL A 52 -15.54 -1.54 -9.65
CA VAL A 52 -15.35 -0.07 -9.59
C VAL A 52 -15.51 0.48 -8.17
N LEU A 53 -16.45 -0.07 -7.38
CA LEU A 53 -16.66 0.34 -5.99
C LEU A 53 -15.50 -0.10 -5.08
N GLN A 54 -15.00 -1.33 -5.26
CA GLN A 54 -13.83 -1.83 -4.53
C GLN A 54 -12.56 -1.04 -4.88
N ASP A 55 -12.39 -0.68 -6.15
CA ASP A 55 -11.29 0.17 -6.63
C ASP A 55 -11.32 1.56 -5.97
N ARG A 56 -12.51 2.16 -5.90
CA ARG A 56 -12.71 3.47 -5.26
C ARG A 56 -12.43 3.40 -3.76
N GLU A 57 -12.95 2.39 -3.07
CA GLU A 57 -12.72 2.21 -1.63
C GLU A 57 -11.23 2.01 -1.34
N TYR A 58 -10.54 1.17 -2.12
CA TYR A 58 -9.10 0.95 -1.98
C TYR A 58 -8.32 2.26 -2.14
N ARG A 59 -8.60 3.04 -3.20
CA ARG A 59 -7.92 4.32 -3.45
C ARG A 59 -8.13 5.33 -2.32
N GLU A 60 -9.36 5.45 -1.82
CA GLU A 60 -9.68 6.36 -0.72
C GLU A 60 -8.95 5.97 0.57
N LYS A 61 -8.99 4.69 0.93
CA LYS A 61 -8.32 4.16 2.13
C LYS A 61 -6.79 4.25 1.99
N ASN A 62 -6.24 4.02 0.80
CA ASN A 62 -4.80 4.15 0.55
C ASN A 62 -4.34 5.61 0.61
N ALA A 63 -5.13 6.55 0.06
CA ALA A 63 -4.86 7.99 0.20
C ALA A 63 -4.88 8.42 1.68
N LYS A 64 -5.83 7.92 2.46
CA LYS A 64 -5.87 8.14 3.91
C LYS A 64 -4.63 7.58 4.61
N LEU A 65 -4.15 6.41 4.21
CA LEU A 65 -2.93 5.80 4.75
C LEU A 65 -1.69 6.66 4.48
N LEU A 66 -1.52 7.16 3.25
CA LEU A 66 -0.45 8.11 2.91
C LEU A 66 -0.55 9.42 3.72
N GLY A 67 -1.77 9.93 3.93
CA GLY A 67 -1.99 11.10 4.79
C GLY A 67 -1.60 10.86 6.24
N LEU A 68 -1.86 9.67 6.79
CA LEU A 68 -1.42 9.28 8.13
C LEU A 68 0.10 9.17 8.22
N GLU A 69 0.77 8.64 7.18
CA GLU A 69 2.24 8.60 7.13
C GLU A 69 2.86 9.99 7.15
N ALA A 70 2.34 10.91 6.34
CA ALA A 70 2.76 12.31 6.34
C ALA A 70 2.55 12.98 7.72
N ARG A 71 1.39 12.74 8.34
CA ARG A 71 1.09 13.26 9.69
C ARG A 71 2.03 12.70 10.75
N ILE A 72 2.36 11.40 10.71
CA ILE A 72 3.32 10.78 11.64
C ILE A 72 4.70 11.39 11.46
N ALA A 73 5.14 11.63 10.23
CA ALA A 73 6.42 12.27 9.93
C ALA A 73 6.48 13.71 10.45
N ASP A 74 5.42 14.49 10.25
CA ASP A 74 5.31 15.86 10.78
C ASP A 74 5.36 15.87 12.31
N LEU A 75 4.57 15.01 12.98
CA LEU A 75 4.58 14.89 14.44
C LEU A 75 5.94 14.46 15.00
N ASN A 76 6.67 13.57 14.31
CA ASN A 76 8.04 13.22 14.68
C ASN A 76 8.97 14.43 14.58
N THR A 77 8.87 15.19 13.50
CA THR A 77 9.67 16.41 13.28
C THR A 77 9.40 17.45 14.37
N GLN A 78 8.13 17.63 14.75
CA GLN A 78 7.73 18.54 15.82
C GLN A 78 8.25 18.08 17.18
N LEU A 79 8.12 16.78 17.50
CA LEU A 79 8.66 16.20 18.72
C LEU A 79 10.17 16.39 18.82
N GLU A 80 10.91 16.13 17.75
CA GLU A 80 12.38 16.32 17.71
C GLU A 80 12.75 17.78 17.98
N LYS A 81 12.11 18.73 17.30
CA LYS A 81 12.30 20.16 17.52
C LYS A 81 12.01 20.57 18.96
N LEU A 82 10.94 20.04 19.55
CA LEU A 82 10.53 20.39 20.91
C LEU A 82 11.47 19.78 21.96
N VAL A 83 11.99 18.56 21.72
CA VAL A 83 13.05 17.96 22.53
C VAL A 83 14.35 18.78 22.45
N GLU A 84 14.74 19.22 21.26
CA GLU A 84 15.91 20.09 21.09
C GLU A 84 15.74 21.44 21.81
N HIS A 85 14.57 22.05 21.71
CA HIS A 85 14.26 23.31 22.37
C HIS A 85 14.28 23.16 23.90
N LYS A 86 13.65 22.10 24.42
CA LYS A 86 13.68 21.75 25.84
C LYS A 86 15.10 21.55 26.37
N ARG A 87 16.02 20.96 25.59
CA ARG A 87 17.43 20.77 26.00
C ARG A 87 18.19 22.09 26.17
N ARG A 88 17.79 23.14 25.46
CA ARG A 88 18.45 24.46 25.49
C ARG A 88 17.81 25.43 26.47
N GLU A 89 16.54 25.19 26.83
CA GLU A 89 15.80 26.04 27.75
C GLU A 89 16.31 25.90 29.19
N LYS A 90 16.44 27.04 29.87
CA LYS A 90 16.95 27.12 31.26
C LYS A 90 15.85 27.42 32.26
N SER A 91 14.72 27.96 31.81
CA SER A 91 13.58 28.24 32.68
C SER A 91 12.80 26.96 33.01
N SER A 92 12.68 26.64 34.31
CA SER A 92 11.94 25.45 34.75
C SER A 92 10.46 25.49 34.38
N GLU A 93 9.86 26.68 34.34
CA GLU A 93 8.45 26.88 34.00
C GLU A 93 8.20 26.63 32.51
N LYS A 94 9.07 27.15 31.64
CA LYS A 94 9.02 26.88 30.20
C LYS A 94 9.29 25.41 29.88
N VAL A 95 10.21 24.77 30.61
CA VAL A 95 10.47 23.32 30.47
C VAL A 95 9.23 22.50 30.85
N ARG A 96 8.47 22.89 31.87
CA ARG A 96 7.21 22.21 32.22
C ARG A 96 6.17 22.33 31.10
N VAL A 97 5.95 23.53 30.58
CA VAL A 97 5.03 23.74 29.44
C VAL A 97 5.43 22.89 28.23
N MET A 98 6.72 22.87 27.87
CA MET A 98 7.22 22.02 26.78
C MET A 98 7.07 20.53 27.07
N MET A 99 7.16 20.09 28.33
CA MET A 99 6.94 18.69 28.68
C MET A 99 5.48 18.28 28.49
N ASP A 100 4.54 19.15 28.83
CA ASP A 100 3.12 18.90 28.60
C ASP A 100 2.82 18.83 27.10
N GLU A 101 3.41 19.73 26.30
CA GLU A 101 3.33 19.70 24.83
C GLU A 101 3.99 18.44 24.22
N LEU A 102 5.11 17.95 24.77
CA LEU A 102 5.70 16.69 24.34
C LEU A 102 4.75 15.51 24.57
N VAL A 103 4.07 15.49 25.72
CA VAL A 103 3.15 14.42 26.07
C VAL A 103 1.92 14.44 25.16
N THR A 104 1.38 15.60 24.82
CA THR A 104 0.24 15.71 23.90
C THR A 104 0.63 15.28 22.49
N LEU A 105 1.72 15.80 21.94
CA LEU A 105 2.22 15.41 20.61
C LEU A 105 2.56 13.92 20.53
N ALA A 106 3.14 13.34 21.58
CA ALA A 106 3.43 11.91 21.63
C ALA A 106 2.16 11.05 21.65
N LYS A 107 1.10 11.49 22.34
CA LYS A 107 -0.21 10.83 22.33
C LYS A 107 -0.83 10.87 20.93
N ASP A 108 -0.81 12.04 20.29
CA ASP A 108 -1.36 12.21 18.94
C ASP A 108 -0.62 11.36 17.91
N ARG A 109 0.72 11.31 18.00
CA ARG A 109 1.54 10.44 17.16
C ARG A 109 1.18 8.97 17.36
N ASN A 110 1.05 8.53 18.62
CA ASN A 110 0.71 7.14 18.91
C ASN A 110 -0.71 6.78 18.42
N ALA A 111 -1.66 7.71 18.49
CA ALA A 111 -2.99 7.54 17.92
C ALA A 111 -2.94 7.39 16.39
N ALA A 112 -2.19 8.27 15.71
CA ALA A 112 -2.00 8.18 14.26
C ALA A 112 -1.31 6.87 13.83
N ILE A 113 -0.29 6.40 14.58
CA ILE A 113 0.36 5.11 14.34
C ILE A 113 -0.62 3.95 14.50
N LYS A 114 -1.48 3.99 15.52
CA LYS A 114 -2.49 2.95 15.75
C LYS A 114 -3.48 2.90 14.59
N GLU A 115 -4.01 4.05 14.18
CA GLU A 115 -4.93 4.17 13.04
C GLU A 115 -4.26 3.69 11.74
N HIS A 116 -3.01 4.09 11.49
CA HIS A 116 -2.23 3.64 10.33
C HIS A 116 -2.10 2.11 10.31
N ARG A 117 -1.75 1.50 11.45
CA ARG A 117 -1.59 0.04 11.55
C ARG A 117 -2.92 -0.70 11.33
N GLU A 118 -4.02 -0.19 11.86
CA GLU A 118 -5.35 -0.77 11.67
C GLU A 118 -5.80 -0.68 10.21
N LEU A 119 -5.63 0.49 9.60
CA LEU A 119 -5.96 0.72 8.20
C LEU A 119 -5.08 -0.10 7.24
N LYS A 120 -3.78 -0.20 7.53
CA LYS A 120 -2.85 -1.06 6.77
C LYS A 120 -3.27 -2.52 6.81
N LYS A 121 -3.63 -3.03 8.01
CA LYS A 121 -4.17 -4.39 8.16
C LYS A 121 -5.45 -4.56 7.36
N TYR A 122 -6.37 -3.61 7.44
CA TYR A 122 -7.62 -3.65 6.67
C TYR A 122 -7.35 -3.80 5.18
N LEU A 123 -6.47 -2.96 4.62
CA LEU A 123 -6.11 -2.99 3.19
C LEU A 123 -5.48 -4.34 2.79
N ILE A 124 -4.53 -4.86 3.56
CA ILE A 124 -3.87 -6.15 3.27
C ILE A 124 -4.87 -7.30 3.20
N TYR A 125 -5.87 -7.33 4.09
CA TYR A 125 -6.81 -8.46 4.15
C TYR A 125 -8.03 -8.29 3.23
N ARG A 126 -8.52 -7.06 3.06
CA ARG A 126 -9.69 -6.79 2.22
C ARG A 126 -9.32 -6.74 0.74
N PHE A 127 -8.12 -6.28 0.44
CA PHE A 127 -7.65 -6.02 -0.93
C PHE A 127 -6.24 -6.60 -1.17
N PRO A 128 -6.03 -7.93 -1.01
CA PRO A 128 -4.71 -8.55 -1.07
C PRO A 128 -4.01 -8.42 -2.43
N ASN A 129 -4.79 -8.30 -3.51
CA ASN A 129 -4.29 -8.27 -4.88
C ASN A 129 -4.24 -6.84 -5.47
N MET A 130 -4.80 -5.84 -4.77
CA MET A 130 -4.76 -4.46 -5.23
C MET A 130 -3.32 -3.94 -5.20
N GLY A 131 -2.86 -3.38 -6.32
CA GLY A 131 -1.46 -2.99 -6.55
C GLY A 131 -0.62 -4.06 -7.28
N LYS A 132 -0.82 -5.36 -7.00
CA LYS A 132 -0.19 -6.44 -7.77
C LYS A 132 -0.74 -6.52 -9.19
N VAL A 133 -2.05 -6.34 -9.36
CA VAL A 133 -2.70 -6.30 -10.68
C VAL A 133 -2.14 -5.18 -11.57
N PHE A 134 -1.79 -4.02 -10.99
CA PHE A 134 -1.14 -2.94 -11.73
C PHE A 134 0.27 -3.34 -12.19
N HIS A 135 1.07 -3.93 -11.29
CA HIS A 135 2.40 -4.42 -11.63
C HIS A 135 2.39 -5.61 -12.61
N GLN A 136 1.36 -6.45 -12.60
CA GLN A 136 1.20 -7.50 -13.61
C GLN A 136 0.92 -6.91 -14.99
N LYS A 137 0.02 -5.92 -15.07
CA LYS A 137 -0.40 -5.31 -16.34
C LYS A 137 0.64 -4.38 -16.96
N TYR A 138 1.38 -3.64 -16.13
CA TYR A 138 2.27 -2.56 -16.61
C TYR A 138 3.71 -2.68 -16.09
N GLY A 139 4.04 -3.74 -15.36
CA GLY A 139 5.41 -4.02 -14.94
C GLY A 139 6.29 -4.37 -16.14
N VAL A 140 7.54 -3.92 -16.10
CA VAL A 140 8.56 -4.38 -17.04
C VAL A 140 8.95 -5.78 -16.61
N HIS A 141 8.61 -6.78 -17.42
CA HIS A 141 8.98 -8.18 -17.19
C HIS A 141 10.29 -8.47 -17.91
N GLU A 142 11.21 -9.16 -17.24
CA GLU A 142 12.38 -9.74 -17.89
C GLU A 142 11.94 -10.79 -18.91
N GLU A 143 12.73 -11.01 -19.97
CA GLU A 143 12.45 -12.04 -20.98
C GLU A 143 12.50 -13.44 -20.33
N ALA A 144 11.35 -13.92 -19.89
CA ALA A 144 11.16 -15.22 -19.26
C ALA A 144 10.18 -16.07 -20.09
N SER A 145 10.22 -17.39 -19.91
CA SER A 145 9.24 -18.27 -20.57
C SER A 145 7.83 -18.00 -20.03
N VAL A 146 6.81 -18.28 -20.84
CA VAL A 146 5.40 -18.11 -20.44
C VAL A 146 5.09 -18.87 -19.14
N GLU A 147 5.62 -20.09 -19.02
CA GLU A 147 5.48 -20.91 -17.81
C GLU A 147 6.11 -20.27 -16.57
N GLN A 148 7.24 -19.57 -16.72
CA GLN A 148 7.90 -18.86 -15.62
C GLN A 148 7.11 -17.61 -15.21
N LEU A 149 6.54 -16.88 -16.19
CA LEU A 149 5.67 -15.74 -15.92
C LEU A 149 4.36 -16.16 -15.24
N GLU A 150 3.75 -17.26 -15.69
CA GLU A 150 2.57 -17.84 -15.04
C GLU A 150 2.89 -18.35 -13.62
N LYS A 151 4.09 -18.90 -13.40
CA LYS A 151 4.48 -19.31 -12.05
C LYS A 151 4.72 -18.11 -11.12
N ALA A 152 5.28 -17.02 -11.63
CA ALA A 152 5.59 -15.83 -10.84
C ALA A 152 4.39 -14.91 -10.61
N HIS A 153 3.45 -14.87 -11.56
CA HIS A 153 2.35 -13.91 -11.58
C HIS A 153 0.97 -14.53 -11.82
N GLY A 154 0.89 -15.85 -11.93
CA GLY A 154 -0.36 -16.56 -12.17
C GLY A 154 -1.27 -16.60 -10.95
N LEU A 155 -2.48 -17.09 -11.22
CA LEU A 155 -3.54 -17.23 -10.23
C LEU A 155 -3.16 -18.18 -9.08
N ASP A 156 -2.41 -19.24 -9.37
CA ASP A 156 -2.03 -20.25 -8.39
C ASP A 156 -1.12 -19.68 -7.30
N GLU A 157 -0.16 -18.83 -7.66
CA GLU A 157 0.71 -18.17 -6.68
C GLU A 157 -0.08 -17.16 -5.84
N MET A 158 -0.94 -16.33 -6.48
CA MET A 158 -1.80 -15.38 -5.77
C MET A 158 -2.76 -16.07 -4.78
N LEU A 159 -3.32 -17.23 -5.15
CA LEU A 159 -4.14 -18.05 -4.28
C LEU A 159 -3.32 -18.61 -3.11
N THR A 160 -2.10 -19.08 -3.37
CA THR A 160 -1.19 -19.62 -2.35
C THR A 160 -0.79 -18.55 -1.33
N GLU A 161 -0.42 -17.36 -1.78
CA GLU A 161 -0.11 -16.22 -0.92
C GLU A 161 -1.32 -15.78 -0.09
N THR A 162 -2.50 -15.70 -0.72
CA THR A 162 -3.75 -15.31 -0.04
C THR A 162 -4.13 -16.33 1.04
N LYS A 163 -4.02 -17.63 0.72
CA LYS A 163 -4.24 -18.71 1.69
C LYS A 163 -3.28 -18.59 2.88
N LEU A 164 -2.01 -18.31 2.63
CA LEU A 164 -1.00 -18.13 3.67
C LEU A 164 -1.29 -16.91 4.56
N LEU A 165 -1.75 -15.79 3.99
CA LEU A 165 -2.19 -14.60 4.74
C LEU A 165 -3.40 -14.89 5.65
N ILE A 166 -4.38 -15.63 5.14
CA ILE A 166 -5.56 -16.07 5.90
C ILE A 166 -5.11 -16.98 7.03
N GLU A 167 -4.30 -18.00 6.73
CA GLU A 167 -3.78 -18.94 7.73
C GLU A 167 -3.00 -18.21 8.83
N GLN A 168 -2.11 -17.27 8.51
CA GLN A 168 -1.39 -16.50 9.53
C GLN A 168 -2.33 -15.70 10.45
N LYS A 169 -3.39 -15.10 9.90
CA LYS A 169 -4.36 -14.32 10.67
C LYS A 169 -5.20 -15.19 11.60
N TYR A 170 -5.63 -16.36 11.13
CA TYR A 170 -6.57 -17.23 11.86
C TYR A 170 -5.89 -18.40 12.60
N ARG A 171 -4.60 -18.66 12.37
CA ARG A 171 -3.82 -19.70 13.08
C ARG A 171 -3.92 -19.61 14.61
N PRO A 172 -3.89 -18.42 15.25
CA PRO A 172 -4.09 -18.32 16.69
C PRO A 172 -5.50 -18.81 17.12
N ILE A 173 -6.53 -18.44 16.35
CA ILE A 173 -7.93 -18.80 16.61
C ILE A 173 -8.19 -20.30 16.40
N LEU A 174 -7.50 -20.92 15.43
CA LEU A 174 -7.60 -22.34 15.11
C LEU A 174 -6.85 -23.23 16.12
N LYS A 175 -5.85 -22.71 16.84
CA LYS A 175 -5.14 -23.45 17.89
C LYS A 175 -5.98 -23.60 19.17
N ASP A 176 -6.88 -22.64 19.43
CA ASP A 176 -7.71 -22.60 20.63
C ASP A 176 -9.05 -23.37 20.48
N ARG A 177 -9.33 -23.94 19.29
CA ARG A 177 -10.48 -24.84 19.04
C ARG A 177 -10.01 -26.25 18.67
N PRO A 178 -9.88 -27.18 19.64
CA PRO A 178 -9.50 -28.56 19.37
C PRO A 178 -10.55 -29.37 18.59
N ASP A 179 -11.74 -28.81 18.36
CA ASP A 179 -12.92 -29.43 17.76
C ASP A 179 -12.91 -29.39 16.22
N VAL A 180 -11.92 -28.75 15.59
CA VAL A 180 -11.67 -28.82 14.13
C VAL A 180 -10.44 -29.68 13.82
N LYS A 181 -9.97 -30.49 14.79
CA LYS A 181 -8.77 -31.31 14.62
C LYS A 181 -8.91 -32.33 13.49
N ALA A 182 -8.07 -32.13 12.48
CA ALA A 182 -7.06 -33.10 12.08
C ALA A 182 -7.49 -34.40 11.37
N GLU A 183 -8.59 -34.43 10.61
CA GLU A 183 -8.89 -35.59 9.74
C GLU A 183 -8.55 -35.40 8.25
N LYS A 184 -8.31 -34.18 7.78
CA LYS A 184 -8.07 -33.92 6.33
C LYS A 184 -6.67 -33.45 5.93
N ILE A 185 -5.78 -33.14 6.88
CA ILE A 185 -4.49 -32.53 6.55
C ILE A 185 -3.36 -33.58 6.37
N GLU A 186 -3.48 -34.79 6.95
CA GLU A 186 -2.45 -35.82 6.77
C GLU A 186 -2.61 -36.60 5.46
N LYS A 187 -3.82 -36.78 4.94
CA LYS A 187 -4.03 -37.51 3.67
C LYS A 187 -3.54 -36.75 2.43
N GLU A 188 -3.55 -35.42 2.45
CA GLU A 188 -3.15 -34.61 1.29
C GLU A 188 -1.62 -34.47 1.17
N LYS A 189 -0.86 -34.65 2.26
CA LYS A 189 0.61 -34.65 2.21
C LYS A 189 1.20 -35.94 1.64
N ASP A 190 0.51 -37.06 1.81
CA ASP A 190 0.98 -38.37 1.33
C ASP A 190 0.70 -38.59 -0.17
N GLU A 191 -0.35 -37.96 -0.73
CA GLU A 191 -0.63 -38.07 -2.18
C GLU A 191 0.27 -37.16 -3.02
N VAL A 192 0.54 -35.92 -2.56
CA VAL A 192 1.47 -35.00 -3.25
C VAL A 192 2.92 -35.51 -3.16
N GLY A 193 3.30 -36.20 -2.09
CA GLY A 193 4.64 -36.81 -1.95
C GLY A 193 4.85 -38.06 -2.82
N LYS A 194 3.78 -38.76 -3.21
CA LYS A 194 3.84 -39.96 -4.07
C LYS A 194 3.86 -39.62 -5.57
N SER A 195 3.16 -38.58 -6.00
CA SER A 195 3.17 -38.16 -7.42
C SER A 195 4.55 -37.64 -7.86
N LEU A 196 5.31 -37.03 -6.95
CA LEU A 196 6.66 -36.50 -7.20
C LEU A 196 7.77 -37.56 -7.28
N ARG A 197 7.51 -38.82 -6.88
CA ARG A 197 8.50 -39.91 -6.96
C ARG A 197 8.31 -40.85 -8.15
N LEU A 198 7.27 -40.65 -8.96
CA LEU A 198 6.96 -41.46 -10.13
C LEU A 198 7.39 -40.81 -11.46
N VAL A 199 8.11 -39.68 -11.40
CA VAL A 199 8.59 -38.92 -12.57
C VAL A 199 10.13 -38.73 -12.54
N GLN A 200 10.86 -39.63 -11.87
CA GLN A 200 12.32 -39.80 -12.02
C GLN A 200 12.61 -41.21 -12.51
#